data_AF-A0AAV4RQ82-F1
#
_entry.id   AF-A0AAV4RQ82-F1
#
_cell.length_a   1.000
_cell.length_b   1.000
_cell.length_c   1.000
_cell.angle_alpha   90.00
_cell.angle_beta   90.00
_cell.angle_gamma   90.00
#
_symmetry.space_group_name_H-M   'P 1'
#
loop_
_entity.id
_entity.type
_entity.pdbx_description
1 polymer ?
#
loop_
_entity_poly.entity_id
_entity_poly.type
_entity_poly.pdbx_seq_one_letter_code
_entity_poly.pdbx_strand_id
1 'polypeptide(L)'
;MGAFCKLVFSLMLILTLIYAANTEYIRQNIFEEGIGRCHFYQFKCGNNKCILRSYYCNGRNDCGDNSDELYCSLSGSKCPTNDFFSCRKPNNYYMCLNKSRKCDGYNDCYYGEDEVNC
;
A
#
# COMPACT_ATOMS: atom_id res chain seq x y z
N MET A 1 -30.97 48.88 -25.31
CA MET A 1 -29.82 48.16 -24.70
C MET A 1 -30.16 47.06 -23.68
N GLY A 2 -31.43 46.68 -23.44
CA GLY A 2 -31.77 45.76 -22.33
C GLY A 2 -31.82 44.26 -22.64
N ALA A 3 -32.11 43.85 -23.87
CA ALA A 3 -32.29 42.43 -24.21
C ALA A 3 -30.96 41.68 -24.41
N PHE A 4 -29.97 42.35 -25.02
CA PHE A 4 -28.66 41.78 -25.30
C PHE A 4 -27.88 41.47 -24.01
N CYS A 5 -27.94 42.38 -23.03
CA CYS A 5 -27.29 42.20 -21.73
C CYS A 5 -27.91 41.03 -20.93
N LYS A 6 -29.25 40.88 -20.99
CA LYS A 6 -29.96 39.73 -20.38
C LYS A 6 -29.59 38.40 -21.02
N LEU A 7 -29.42 38.38 -22.35
CA LEU A 7 -29.01 37.17 -23.07
C LEU A 7 -27.59 36.74 -22.70
N VAL A 8 -26.66 37.71 -22.65
CA VAL A 8 -25.26 37.46 -22.25
C VAL A 8 -25.18 37.00 -20.80
N PHE A 9 -25.95 37.60 -19.89
CA PHE A 9 -25.99 37.19 -18.49
C PHE A 9 -26.55 35.76 -18.33
N SER A 10 -27.61 35.44 -19.07
CA SER A 10 -28.20 34.10 -19.10
C SER A 10 -27.23 33.06 -19.65
N LEU A 11 -26.49 33.38 -20.72
CA LEU A 11 -25.47 32.50 -21.30
C LEU A 11 -24.29 32.27 -20.34
N MET A 12 -23.83 33.31 -19.65
CA MET A 12 -22.75 33.20 -18.65
C MET A 12 -23.18 32.36 -17.43
N LEU A 13 -24.42 32.48 -16.98
CA LEU A 13 -24.97 31.64 -15.92
C LEU A 13 -25.05 30.17 -16.35
N ILE A 14 -25.47 29.91 -17.58
CA ILE A 14 -25.55 28.54 -18.13
C ILE A 14 -24.15 27.92 -18.27
N LEU A 15 -23.17 28.67 -18.80
CA LEU A 15 -21.79 28.20 -18.95
C LEU A 15 -21.13 27.90 -17.59
N THR A 16 -21.39 28.73 -16.58
CA THR A 16 -20.86 28.50 -15.22
C THR A 16 -21.52 27.30 -14.54
N LEU A 17 -22.83 27.09 -14.71
CA LEU A 17 -23.52 25.90 -14.23
C LEU A 17 -23.03 24.62 -14.93
N ILE A 18 -22.80 24.66 -16.25
CA ILE A 18 -22.21 23.54 -17.01
C ILE A 18 -20.79 23.24 -16.51
N TYR A 19 -19.97 24.27 -16.29
CA TYR A 19 -18.60 24.10 -15.76
C TYR A 19 -18.60 23.53 -14.33
N ALA A 20 -19.46 24.06 -13.45
CA ALA A 20 -19.62 23.58 -12.08
C ALA A 20 -20.10 22.12 -12.05
N ALA A 21 -21.11 21.77 -12.85
CA ALA A 21 -21.59 20.39 -12.99
C ALA A 21 -20.50 19.45 -13.55
N ASN A 22 -19.70 19.92 -14.52
CA ASN A 22 -18.54 19.16 -15.01
C ASN A 22 -17.48 18.96 -13.91
N THR A 23 -17.20 19.95 -13.06
CA THR A 23 -16.24 19.78 -11.95
C THR A 23 -16.72 18.84 -10.84
N GLU A 24 -18.01 18.84 -10.54
CA GLU A 24 -18.62 17.88 -9.60
C GLU A 24 -18.69 16.47 -10.20
N TYR A 25 -19.02 16.36 -11.50
CA TYR A 25 -18.97 15.10 -12.26
C TYR A 25 -17.55 14.54 -12.34
N ILE A 26 -16.52 15.37 -12.55
CA ILE A 26 -15.11 14.94 -12.54
C ILE A 26 -14.67 14.54 -11.13
N ARG A 27 -15.16 15.21 -10.07
CA ARG A 27 -14.93 14.79 -8.67
C ARG A 27 -15.58 13.44 -8.35
N GLN A 28 -16.73 13.13 -8.94
CA GLN A 28 -17.42 11.84 -8.78
C GLN A 28 -16.88 10.75 -9.73
N ASN A 29 -16.30 11.09 -10.89
CA ASN A 29 -15.72 10.13 -11.84
C ASN A 29 -14.19 9.91 -11.72
N ILE A 30 -13.49 10.70 -10.92
CA ILE A 30 -12.09 10.41 -10.53
C ILE A 30 -12.05 9.64 -9.20
N PHE A 31 -13.16 9.57 -8.45
CA PHE A 31 -13.20 8.91 -7.14
C PHE A 31 -14.04 7.61 -7.09
N GLU A 32 -14.67 7.17 -8.18
CA GLU A 32 -15.45 5.91 -8.19
C GLU A 32 -15.20 4.99 -9.41
N GLU A 33 -14.06 5.13 -10.09
CA GLU A 33 -13.61 4.15 -11.11
C GLU A 33 -12.22 3.61 -10.72
N GLY A 34 -12.21 2.69 -9.76
CA GLY A 34 -11.66 1.34 -9.93
C GLY A 34 -10.25 1.12 -10.50
N ILE A 35 -9.40 2.12 -10.68
CA ILE A 35 -7.98 1.88 -10.95
C ILE A 35 -7.38 1.49 -9.61
N GLY A 36 -7.19 0.20 -9.38
CA GLY A 36 -6.67 -0.38 -8.14
C GLY A 36 -5.39 0.28 -7.65
N ARG A 37 -5.55 1.41 -6.95
CA ARG A 37 -4.54 2.19 -6.29
C ARG A 37 -4.85 2.06 -4.81
N CYS A 38 -4.17 1.13 -4.19
CA CYS A 38 -4.04 1.14 -2.75
C CYS A 38 -3.43 2.48 -2.30
N HIS A 39 -3.72 2.89 -1.08
CA HIS A 39 -3.10 4.08 -0.52
C HIS A 39 -1.57 3.94 -0.53
N PHE A 40 -0.82 5.05 -0.48
CA PHE A 40 0.66 4.99 -0.52
C PHE A 40 1.29 4.12 0.59
N TYR A 41 0.57 3.91 1.71
CA TYR A 41 0.99 3.09 2.84
C TYR A 41 0.44 1.65 2.78
N GLN A 42 -0.21 1.27 1.69
CA GLN A 42 -0.83 -0.03 1.49
C GLN A 42 -0.10 -0.81 0.39
N PHE A 43 -0.10 -2.13 0.53
CA PHE A 43 0.34 -3.08 -0.49
C PHE A 43 -0.88 -3.60 -1.26
N LYS A 44 -0.71 -3.74 -2.58
CA LYS A 44 -1.74 -4.29 -3.46
C LYS A 44 -1.50 -5.78 -3.69
N CYS A 45 -2.43 -6.59 -3.23
CA CYS A 45 -2.48 -8.02 -3.44
C CYS A 45 -2.74 -8.38 -4.92
N GLY A 46 -2.44 -9.62 -5.30
CA GLY A 46 -2.72 -10.18 -6.63
C GLY A 46 -4.21 -10.20 -6.96
N ASN A 47 -5.05 -10.43 -5.95
CA ASN A 47 -6.51 -10.34 -6.02
C ASN A 47 -7.07 -8.91 -5.95
N ASN A 48 -6.23 -7.88 -6.10
CA ASN A 48 -6.56 -6.45 -5.98
C ASN A 48 -7.03 -5.97 -4.60
N LYS A 49 -6.95 -6.81 -3.55
CA LYS A 49 -7.13 -6.36 -2.17
C LYS A 49 -5.98 -5.43 -1.76
N CYS A 50 -6.28 -4.46 -0.90
CA CYS A 50 -5.26 -3.61 -0.29
C CYS A 50 -5.08 -3.99 1.17
N ILE A 51 -3.85 -4.29 1.56
CA ILE A 51 -3.46 -4.52 2.96
C ILE A 51 -2.50 -3.43 3.41
N LEU A 52 -2.31 -3.27 4.71
CA LEU A 52 -1.26 -2.38 5.20
C LEU A 52 0.11 -2.89 4.75
N ARG A 53 1.03 -1.99 4.41
CA ARG A 53 2.39 -2.39 4.02
C ARG A 53 3.13 -3.15 5.14
N SER A 54 2.72 -2.96 6.40
CA SER A 54 3.19 -3.73 7.55
C SER A 54 2.75 -5.20 7.54
N TYR A 55 1.78 -5.55 6.71
CA TYR A 55 1.28 -6.92 6.54
C TYR A 55 1.91 -7.62 5.34
N TYR A 56 2.65 -6.90 4.50
CA TYR A 56 3.44 -7.53 3.45
C TYR A 56 4.61 -8.30 4.09
N CYS A 57 4.76 -9.58 3.75
CA CYS A 57 5.84 -10.44 4.24
C CYS A 57 5.90 -10.57 5.76
N ASN A 58 4.73 -10.68 6.41
CA ASN A 58 4.62 -10.87 7.84
C ASN A 58 4.41 -12.35 8.25
N GLY A 59 4.33 -13.26 7.28
CA GLY A 59 4.11 -14.69 7.49
C GLY A 59 2.65 -15.10 7.64
N ARG A 60 1.73 -14.22 7.29
CA ARG A 60 0.29 -14.47 7.31
C ARG A 60 -0.28 -14.17 5.94
N ASN A 61 -1.28 -14.96 5.56
CA ASN A 61 -2.03 -14.72 4.34
C ASN A 61 -3.06 -13.61 4.59
N ASP A 62 -2.62 -12.36 4.68
CA ASP A 62 -3.50 -11.21 4.85
C ASP A 62 -4.21 -10.85 3.55
N CYS A 63 -3.63 -11.18 2.39
CA CYS A 63 -4.28 -10.99 1.09
C CYS A 63 -5.43 -11.98 0.83
N GLY A 64 -5.39 -13.18 1.40
CA GLY A 64 -6.30 -14.30 1.12
C GLY A 64 -5.86 -15.19 -0.06
N ASP A 65 -4.96 -14.70 -0.91
CA ASP A 65 -4.37 -15.40 -2.06
C ASP A 65 -2.85 -15.64 -1.92
N ASN A 66 -2.27 -15.40 -0.74
CA ASN A 66 -0.83 -15.45 -0.42
C ASN A 66 0.05 -14.48 -1.23
N SER A 67 -0.51 -13.54 -1.99
CA SER A 67 0.29 -12.62 -2.82
C SER A 67 1.18 -11.67 -2.03
N ASP A 68 0.85 -11.41 -0.77
CA ASP A 68 1.66 -10.73 0.24
C ASP A 68 2.87 -11.52 0.74
N GLU A 69 2.88 -12.84 0.53
CA GLU A 69 3.91 -13.75 1.06
C GLU A 69 4.72 -14.44 -0.06
N LEU A 70 4.31 -14.30 -1.33
CA LEU A 70 4.92 -14.99 -2.48
C LEU A 70 6.27 -14.38 -2.94
N TYR A 71 6.48 -13.07 -2.78
CA TYR A 71 7.61 -12.35 -3.38
C TYR A 71 8.48 -11.58 -2.37
N CYS A 72 8.58 -12.07 -1.14
CA CYS A 72 9.38 -11.47 -0.08
C CYS A 72 10.90 -11.40 -0.39
N SER A 73 11.37 -12.20 -1.33
CA SER A 73 12.78 -12.22 -1.76
C SER A 73 13.15 -11.07 -2.70
N LEU A 74 12.20 -10.43 -3.39
CA LEU A 74 12.48 -9.47 -4.48
C LEU A 74 12.58 -8.01 -4.02
N SER A 75 12.05 -7.66 -2.85
CA SER A 75 12.16 -6.28 -2.34
C SER A 75 13.48 -6.01 -1.61
N GLY A 76 14.42 -6.97 -1.55
CA GLY A 76 15.70 -6.83 -0.85
C GLY A 76 15.59 -6.72 0.68
N SER A 77 14.40 -6.44 1.19
CA SER A 77 14.09 -6.33 2.61
C SER A 77 13.37 -7.60 3.06
N LYS A 78 14.11 -8.53 3.68
CA LYS A 78 13.55 -9.73 4.32
C LYS A 78 12.60 -9.41 5.48
N CYS A 79 12.62 -8.16 5.95
CA CYS A 79 11.82 -7.67 7.06
C CYS A 79 11.21 -6.27 6.77
N PRO A 80 10.10 -5.90 7.44
CA PRO A 80 9.32 -4.70 7.14
C PRO A 80 10.08 -3.37 7.30
N THR A 81 11.01 -3.31 8.25
CA THR A 81 11.88 -2.16 8.47
C THR A 81 13.31 -2.60 8.75
N ASN A 82 14.25 -1.66 8.68
CA ASN A 82 15.65 -1.89 9.04
C ASN A 82 15.85 -2.11 10.55
N ASP A 83 14.80 -2.04 11.38
CA ASP A 83 14.89 -2.26 12.84
C ASP A 83 14.85 -3.74 13.21
N PHE A 84 14.63 -4.60 12.21
CA PHE A 84 14.53 -6.04 12.38
C PHE A 84 15.73 -6.78 11.80
N PHE A 85 16.11 -7.87 12.44
CA PHE A 85 17.06 -8.86 11.97
C PHE A 85 16.32 -10.03 11.31
N SER A 86 16.79 -10.48 10.15
CA SER A 86 16.16 -11.57 9.41
C SER A 86 16.80 -12.93 9.71
N CYS A 87 16.04 -13.84 10.30
CA CYS A 87 16.34 -15.26 10.41
C CYS A 87 15.85 -16.03 9.19
N ARG A 88 16.57 -17.06 8.77
CA ARG A 88 16.12 -18.06 7.80
C ARG A 88 15.26 -19.12 8.49
N LYS A 89 14.19 -19.53 7.81
CA LYS A 89 13.36 -20.68 8.15
C LYS A 89 13.44 -21.74 7.04
N PRO A 90 12.96 -22.97 7.28
CA PRO A 90 12.79 -23.97 6.24
C PRO A 90 11.98 -23.44 5.04
N ASN A 91 12.12 -24.09 3.89
CA ASN A 91 11.42 -23.72 2.64
C ASN A 91 11.69 -22.29 2.14
N ASN A 92 12.88 -21.75 2.40
CA ASN A 92 13.30 -20.40 2.00
C ASN A 92 12.41 -19.26 2.54
N TYR A 93 11.76 -19.50 3.67
CA TYR A 93 11.01 -18.48 4.38
C TYR A 93 11.91 -17.69 5.35
N TYR A 94 11.49 -16.50 5.79
CA TYR A 94 12.25 -15.65 6.72
C TYR A 94 11.42 -15.20 7.91
N MET A 95 12.05 -15.10 9.08
CA MET A 95 11.46 -14.56 10.29
C MET A 95 12.17 -13.28 10.69
N CYS A 96 11.44 -12.34 11.25
CA CYS A 96 11.97 -11.06 11.68
C CYS A 96 12.01 -10.97 13.19
N LEU A 97 13.20 -10.81 13.74
CA LEU A 97 13.44 -10.52 15.15
C LEU A 97 13.71 -9.03 15.32
N ASN A 98 13.43 -8.48 16.50
CA ASN A 98 13.92 -7.15 16.83
C ASN A 98 15.45 -7.16 16.81
N LYS A 99 16.11 -6.09 16.35
CA LYS A 99 17.57 -5.98 16.43
C LYS A 99 18.13 -6.23 17.84
N SER A 100 17.36 -5.96 18.89
CA SER A 100 17.76 -6.24 20.27
C SER A 100 17.94 -7.72 20.59
N ARG A 101 17.38 -8.62 19.76
CA ARG A 101 17.48 -10.08 19.90
C ARG A 101 18.70 -10.67 19.21
N LYS A 102 19.40 -9.89 18.38
CA LYS A 102 20.64 -10.37 17.78
C LYS A 102 21.74 -10.27 18.83
N CYS A 103 22.46 -11.36 19.09
CA CYS A 103 23.54 -11.43 20.06
C CYS A 103 23.08 -11.15 21.50
N ASP A 104 21.88 -11.60 21.85
CA ASP A 104 21.31 -11.40 23.18
C ASP A 104 21.55 -12.58 24.15
N GLY A 105 22.23 -13.62 23.66
CA GLY A 105 22.55 -14.85 24.40
C GLY A 105 21.48 -15.92 24.30
N TYR A 106 20.39 -15.68 23.56
CA TYR A 106 19.31 -16.65 23.34
C TYR A 106 19.19 -17.01 21.86
N ASN A 107 18.99 -18.31 21.59
CA ASN A 107 18.70 -18.78 20.24
C ASN A 107 17.21 -18.53 19.92
N ASP A 108 16.92 -17.39 19.30
CA ASP A 108 15.60 -17.00 18.81
C ASP A 108 15.38 -17.39 17.33
N CYS A 109 16.44 -17.58 16.53
CA CYS A 109 16.32 -18.07 15.16
C CYS A 109 16.13 -19.61 15.06
N TYR A 110 15.61 -20.11 13.93
CA TYR A 110 15.49 -21.57 13.74
C TYR A 110 16.85 -22.28 13.63
N TYR A 111 17.83 -21.63 12.98
CA TYR A 111 19.19 -22.16 12.84
C TYR A 111 20.21 -21.47 13.76
N GLY A 112 19.77 -20.61 14.68
CA GLY A 112 20.62 -19.90 15.63
C GLY A 112 21.55 -18.85 15.03
N GLU A 113 21.27 -18.37 13.82
CA GLU A 113 22.12 -17.38 13.15
C GLU A 113 22.07 -15.97 13.76
N ASP A 114 21.14 -15.71 14.67
CA ASP A 114 21.09 -14.54 15.53
C ASP A 114 22.24 -14.50 16.55
N GLU A 115 22.75 -15.66 16.96
CA GLU A 115 23.79 -15.80 18.00
C GLU A 115 25.17 -16.15 17.42
N VAL A 116 25.35 -16.06 16.10
CA VAL A 116 26.65 -16.28 15.45
C VAL A 116 27.29 -14.97 15.01
N ASN A 117 28.62 -14.88 15.19
CA ASN A 117 29.43 -13.71 14.82
C ASN A 117 28.95 -12.40 15.47
N CYS A 118 28.80 -12.50 16.78
CA CYS A 118 28.81 -11.42 17.76
C CYS A 118 30.27 -11.15 18.16
#